data_AF-A0A916F9V6-F1
#
_entry.id   AF-A0A916F9V6-F1
#
_cell.length_a   1.000
_cell.length_b   1.000
_cell.length_c   1.000
_cell.angle_alpha   90.00
_cell.angle_beta   90.00
_cell.angle_gamma   90.00
#
_symmetry.space_group_name_H-M   'P 1'
#
loop_
_entity.id
_entity.type
_entity.pdbx_description
1 polymer ?
#
loop_
_entity_poly.entity_id
_entity_poly.type
_entity_poly.pdbx_seq_one_letter_code
_entity_poly.pdbx_strand_id
1 'polypeptide(L)'
;MGSAGILYYQWFPDDANPAAQAGILSSIRKGAMASHKKFYIKRFLRLAPVFYLALLLMYAFNVPNARETFWWHILYLSNIHFAITNSWQEYVAHFWSLAVEFQFYLVWPLVMLFLPKKTIFTSILMAVPAVLAYRFLCPVLGVPEIAMWVLPPYSLDALMLGALLALLSHHGKISSNDWWFKICAWSGVTIAAFGGHIFGSSEILTHTGPTLLAIFSSWVVLRAAEGAEGAPWKILQNKTWISIGKISYGIYVFHLAVQYLLEPRLKTLFSMTNAWTDIGTAMTMILISTALAAMSWRYFEEPINRYRRHF
;
A
#
# COMPACT_ATOMS: atom_id res chain seq x y z
N MET A 1 -13.13 -7.62 -7.90
CA MET A 1 -12.26 -8.60 -7.20
C MET A 1 -12.33 -8.30 -5.71
N GLY A 2 -13.22 -8.98 -4.99
CA GLY A 2 -13.51 -8.73 -3.57
C GLY A 2 -14.64 -9.60 -3.02
N SER A 3 -15.05 -10.65 -3.76
CA SER A 3 -16.24 -11.46 -3.47
C SER A 3 -16.02 -12.53 -2.38
N ALA A 4 -14.79 -12.69 -1.88
CA ALA A 4 -14.40 -13.72 -0.93
C ALA A 4 -15.07 -13.59 0.45
N GLY A 5 -15.14 -12.37 0.97
CA GLY A 5 -15.72 -12.08 2.29
C GLY A 5 -17.21 -11.79 2.26
N ILE A 6 -17.77 -11.49 1.08
CA ILE A 6 -19.11 -10.91 0.93
C ILE A 6 -20.16 -11.93 0.46
N LEU A 7 -19.76 -13.12 0.00
CA LEU A 7 -20.67 -14.26 -0.25
C LEU A 7 -21.45 -14.72 0.99
N TYR A 8 -21.18 -14.14 2.16
CA TYR A 8 -21.94 -14.33 3.39
C TYR A 8 -23.27 -13.57 3.47
N TYR A 9 -23.57 -12.69 2.51
CA TYR A 9 -24.69 -11.74 2.59
C TYR A 9 -25.97 -12.16 1.89
N GLN A 10 -25.94 -13.24 1.10
CA GLN A 10 -27.13 -13.71 0.40
C GLN A 10 -27.43 -15.14 0.83
N TRP A 11 -28.73 -15.42 1.02
CA TRP A 11 -29.36 -16.70 1.35
C TRP A 11 -29.48 -17.09 2.84
N PHE A 12 -30.56 -16.64 3.48
CA PHE A 12 -31.36 -17.48 4.38
C PHE A 12 -32.84 -17.29 4.04
N PRO A 13 -33.54 -18.31 3.51
CA PRO A 13 -34.99 -18.41 3.65
C PRO A 13 -35.30 -18.65 5.13
N ASP A 14 -36.25 -17.92 5.70
CA ASP A 14 -36.63 -18.00 7.12
C ASP A 14 -37.20 -19.38 7.51
N ASP A 15 -37.42 -20.28 6.54
CA ASP A 15 -38.18 -21.52 6.67
C ASP A 15 -37.31 -22.79 6.69
N ALA A 16 -35.97 -22.67 6.64
CA ALA A 16 -35.07 -23.82 6.54
C ALA A 16 -34.77 -24.49 7.90
N ASN A 17 -34.90 -25.83 7.98
CA ASN A 17 -34.56 -26.64 9.15
C ASN A 17 -33.12 -26.33 9.67
N PRO A 18 -32.89 -26.21 10.99
CA PRO A 18 -31.58 -25.91 11.60
C PRO A 18 -30.38 -26.71 11.06
N ALA A 19 -30.56 -27.98 10.70
CA ALA A 19 -29.50 -28.82 10.13
C ALA A 19 -29.11 -28.40 8.70
N ALA A 20 -30.07 -27.96 7.89
CA ALA A 20 -29.82 -27.43 6.55
C ALA A 20 -29.16 -26.04 6.62
N GLN A 21 -29.57 -25.20 7.57
CA GLN A 21 -28.90 -23.92 7.85
C GLN A 21 -27.45 -24.13 8.28
N ALA A 22 -27.16 -25.10 9.16
CA ALA A 22 -25.80 -25.45 9.57
C ALA A 22 -24.94 -25.97 8.40
N GLY A 23 -25.51 -26.79 7.51
CA GLY A 23 -24.85 -27.27 6.29
C GLY A 23 -24.47 -26.13 5.33
N ILE A 24 -25.40 -25.21 5.07
CA ILE A 24 -25.19 -24.01 4.24
C ILE A 24 -24.17 -23.06 4.88
N LEU A 25 -24.25 -22.84 6.19
CA LEU A 25 -23.25 -22.05 6.93
C LEU A 25 -21.84 -22.66 6.81
N SER A 26 -21.74 -23.99 6.87
CA SER A 26 -20.45 -24.69 6.75
C SER A 26 -19.86 -24.60 5.33
N SER A 27 -20.70 -24.65 4.28
CA SER A 27 -20.26 -24.55 2.90
C SER A 27 -19.86 -23.11 2.54
N ILE A 28 -20.62 -22.11 3.01
CA ILE A 28 -20.29 -20.68 2.90
C ILE A 28 -18.97 -20.39 3.63
N ARG A 29 -18.77 -20.93 4.84
CA ARG A 29 -17.51 -20.82 5.59
C ARG A 29 -16.32 -21.40 4.82
N LYS A 30 -16.47 -22.60 4.28
CA LYS A 30 -15.43 -23.26 3.48
C LYS A 30 -15.12 -22.47 2.20
N GLY A 31 -16.14 -21.98 1.50
CA GLY A 31 -15.98 -21.16 0.29
C GLY A 31 -15.29 -19.83 0.57
N ALA A 32 -15.70 -19.14 1.64
CA ALA A 32 -15.06 -17.91 2.09
C ALA A 32 -13.59 -18.16 2.46
N MET A 33 -13.29 -19.19 3.26
CA MET A 33 -11.93 -19.52 3.68
C MET A 33 -11.02 -19.89 2.48
N ALA A 34 -11.54 -20.65 1.52
CA ALA A 34 -10.83 -20.96 0.28
C ALA A 34 -10.53 -19.70 -0.55
N SER A 35 -11.48 -18.77 -0.62
CA SER A 35 -11.33 -17.52 -1.37
C SER A 35 -10.34 -16.55 -0.70
N HIS A 36 -10.34 -16.48 0.64
CA HIS A 36 -9.30 -15.76 1.40
C HIS A 36 -7.92 -16.37 1.18
N LYS A 37 -7.79 -17.70 1.32
CA LYS A 37 -6.52 -18.40 1.06
C LYS A 37 -5.96 -18.09 -0.33
N LYS A 38 -6.81 -18.12 -1.36
CA LYS A 38 -6.44 -17.74 -2.73
C LYS A 38 -5.97 -16.28 -2.80
N PHE A 39 -6.68 -15.35 -2.17
CA PHE A 39 -6.26 -13.94 -2.12
C PHE A 39 -4.85 -13.79 -1.50
N TYR A 40 -4.58 -14.44 -0.37
CA TYR A 40 -3.27 -14.38 0.32
C TYR A 40 -2.15 -14.97 -0.53
N ILE A 41 -2.35 -16.16 -1.09
CA ILE A 41 -1.34 -16.80 -1.95
C ILE A 41 -1.03 -15.92 -3.16
N LYS A 42 -2.07 -15.36 -3.81
CA LYS A 42 -1.90 -14.49 -4.98
C LYS A 42 -1.14 -13.21 -4.67
N ARG A 43 -1.34 -12.65 -3.47
CA ARG A 43 -0.63 -11.47 -3.01
C ARG A 43 0.80 -11.79 -2.63
N PHE A 44 1.01 -12.85 -1.85
CA PHE A 44 2.33 -13.31 -1.43
C PHE A 44 3.22 -13.61 -2.64
N LEU A 45 2.74 -14.39 -3.61
CA LEU A 45 3.48 -14.67 -4.85
C LEU A 45 3.78 -13.44 -5.71
N ARG A 46 3.01 -12.35 -5.54
CA ARG A 46 3.24 -11.11 -6.27
C ARG A 46 4.27 -10.21 -5.59
N LEU A 47 4.31 -10.17 -4.26
CA LEU A 47 5.14 -9.23 -3.50
C LEU A 47 6.43 -9.87 -2.98
N ALA A 48 6.31 -11.04 -2.35
CA ALA A 48 7.42 -11.66 -1.63
C ALA A 48 8.66 -11.98 -2.48
N PRO A 49 8.53 -12.52 -3.72
CA PRO A 49 9.71 -12.91 -4.49
C PRO A 49 10.66 -11.74 -4.75
N VAL A 50 10.16 -10.64 -5.34
CA VAL A 50 11.01 -9.49 -5.68
C VAL A 50 11.50 -8.75 -4.44
N PHE A 51 10.71 -8.73 -3.36
CA PHE A 51 11.16 -8.25 -2.06
C PHE A 51 12.40 -9.01 -1.57
N TYR A 52 12.34 -10.34 -1.52
CA TYR A 52 13.46 -11.16 -1.07
C TYR A 52 14.65 -11.08 -2.03
N LEU A 53 14.41 -11.03 -3.34
CA LEU A 53 15.47 -10.83 -4.33
C LEU A 53 16.21 -9.51 -4.08
N ALA A 54 15.48 -8.41 -3.89
CA ALA A 54 16.08 -7.12 -3.63
C ALA A 54 16.84 -7.10 -2.30
N LEU A 55 16.28 -7.67 -1.23
CA LEU A 55 16.96 -7.79 0.06
C LEU A 55 18.26 -8.59 -0.07
N LEU A 56 18.25 -9.70 -0.82
CA LEU A 56 19.44 -10.50 -1.10
C LEU A 56 20.49 -9.73 -1.91
N LEU A 57 20.08 -8.97 -2.92
CA LEU A 57 21.00 -8.12 -3.67
C LEU A 57 21.60 -7.02 -2.80
N MET A 58 20.78 -6.35 -1.98
CA MET A 58 21.24 -5.35 -1.02
C MET A 58 22.23 -5.94 -0.02
N TYR A 59 21.95 -7.15 0.47
CA TYR A 59 22.88 -7.91 1.30
C TYR A 59 24.19 -8.21 0.56
N ALA A 60 24.13 -8.69 -0.69
CA ALA A 60 25.30 -9.06 -1.48
C ALA A 60 26.20 -7.84 -1.77
N PHE A 61 25.60 -6.72 -2.17
CA PHE A 61 26.28 -5.46 -2.50
C PHE A 61 26.64 -4.60 -1.28
N ASN A 62 26.42 -5.11 -0.06
CA ASN A 62 26.75 -4.43 1.19
C ASN A 62 26.10 -3.04 1.31
N VAL A 63 24.83 -2.94 0.93
CA VAL A 63 24.04 -1.72 1.14
C VAL A 63 23.91 -1.47 2.65
N PRO A 64 24.07 -0.22 3.14
CA PRO A 64 24.08 0.08 4.57
C PRO A 64 22.82 -0.41 5.27
N ASN A 65 22.98 -0.90 6.50
CA ASN A 65 21.97 -1.56 7.33
C ASN A 65 21.41 -2.89 6.81
N ALA A 66 21.48 -3.20 5.51
CA ALA A 66 20.85 -4.39 4.94
C ALA A 66 21.36 -5.73 5.53
N ARG A 67 22.64 -5.81 5.92
CA ARG A 67 23.23 -7.00 6.56
C ARG A 67 22.95 -7.05 8.07
N GLU A 68 23.13 -5.91 8.74
CA GLU A 68 23.01 -5.80 10.19
C GLU A 68 21.56 -6.02 10.66
N THR A 69 20.59 -5.53 9.89
CA THR A 69 19.15 -5.65 10.18
C THR A 69 18.44 -6.67 9.30
N PHE A 70 19.21 -7.56 8.63
CA PHE A 70 18.70 -8.53 7.67
C PHE A 70 17.50 -9.34 8.16
N TRP A 71 17.57 -9.84 9.40
CA TRP A 71 16.48 -10.63 10.01
C TRP A 71 15.22 -9.82 10.26
N TRP A 72 15.35 -8.53 10.60
CA TRP A 72 14.21 -7.62 10.75
C TRP A 72 13.48 -7.44 9.42
N HIS A 73 14.22 -7.37 8.31
CA HIS A 73 13.63 -7.25 6.98
C HIS A 73 12.98 -8.56 6.53
N ILE A 74 13.64 -9.71 6.69
CA ILE A 74 13.08 -11.03 6.33
C ILE A 74 11.74 -11.28 7.02
N LEU A 75 11.64 -10.93 8.31
CA LEU A 75 10.47 -11.20 9.12
C LEU A 75 9.37 -10.14 8.98
N TYR A 76 9.52 -9.16 8.08
CA TYR A 76 8.60 -8.03 7.95
C TYR A 76 8.42 -7.26 9.29
N LEU A 77 9.54 -6.98 9.96
CA LEU A 77 9.64 -6.26 11.23
C LEU A 77 10.49 -4.98 11.15
N SER A 78 10.83 -4.52 9.95
CA SER A 78 11.64 -3.30 9.72
C SER A 78 11.06 -2.08 10.43
N ASN A 79 9.74 -1.92 10.42
CA ASN A 79 9.07 -0.82 11.12
C ASN A 79 9.26 -0.89 12.64
N ILE A 80 9.18 -2.08 13.23
CA ILE A 80 9.42 -2.28 14.67
C ILE A 80 10.87 -1.94 15.02
N HIS A 81 11.82 -2.39 14.18
CA HIS A 81 13.24 -2.05 14.36
C HIS A 81 13.44 -0.53 14.37
N PHE A 82 12.94 0.19 13.34
CA PHE A 82 13.08 1.65 13.25
C PHE A 82 12.40 2.39 14.41
N ALA A 83 11.26 1.87 14.90
CA ALA A 83 10.56 2.43 16.04
C ALA A 83 11.34 2.26 17.35
N ILE A 84 11.91 1.08 17.60
CA ILE A 84 12.69 0.79 18.82
C ILE A 84 14.00 1.58 18.83
N THR A 85 14.70 1.61 17.70
CA THR A 85 15.98 2.33 17.60
C THR A 85 15.81 3.83 17.41
N ASN A 86 14.57 4.29 17.17
CA ASN A 86 14.23 5.65 16.76
C ASN A 86 15.22 6.20 15.71
N SER A 87 15.48 5.39 14.68
CA SER A 87 16.52 5.68 13.68
C SER A 87 16.02 5.35 12.28
N TRP A 88 16.15 6.32 11.38
CA TRP A 88 15.75 6.18 9.99
C TRP A 88 16.91 5.60 9.18
N GLN A 89 16.71 4.40 8.65
CA GLN A 89 17.74 3.68 7.90
C GLN A 89 17.56 3.92 6.40
N GLU A 90 18.01 5.08 5.92
CA GLU A 90 17.75 5.63 4.57
C GLU A 90 17.62 4.57 3.47
N TYR A 91 18.66 3.78 3.22
CA TYR A 91 18.67 2.88 2.05
C TYR A 91 17.80 1.63 2.16
N VAL A 92 17.34 1.27 3.36
CA VAL A 92 16.39 0.18 3.62
C VAL A 92 15.05 0.69 4.14
N ALA A 93 14.88 2.02 4.21
CA ALA A 93 13.76 2.63 4.92
C ALA A 93 12.42 2.21 4.33
N HIS A 94 12.30 2.17 3.00
CA HIS A 94 11.08 1.76 2.30
C HIS A 94 10.50 0.40 2.75
N PHE A 95 11.30 -0.50 3.34
CA PHE A 95 10.81 -1.76 3.92
C PHE A 95 9.87 -1.60 5.12
N TRP A 96 9.83 -0.45 5.81
CA TRP A 96 8.87 -0.23 6.90
C TRP A 96 7.42 -0.33 6.39
N SER A 97 7.13 0.23 5.21
CA SER A 97 5.77 0.27 4.68
C SER A 97 5.31 -1.12 4.22
N LEU A 98 6.25 -1.92 3.69
CA LEU A 98 6.00 -3.32 3.32
C LEU A 98 5.73 -4.17 4.56
N ALA A 99 6.46 -3.92 5.66
CA ALA A 99 6.20 -4.56 6.94
C ALA A 99 4.81 -4.23 7.47
N VAL A 100 4.42 -2.96 7.48
CA VAL A 100 3.06 -2.52 7.86
C VAL A 100 1.99 -3.17 6.99
N GLU A 101 2.21 -3.22 5.67
CA GLU A 101 1.30 -3.85 4.73
C GLU A 101 1.14 -5.35 5.04
N PHE A 102 2.25 -6.08 5.23
CA PHE A 102 2.23 -7.50 5.58
C PHE A 102 1.51 -7.76 6.91
N GLN A 103 1.82 -6.98 7.95
CA GLN A 103 1.18 -7.04 9.27
C GLN A 103 -0.33 -6.79 9.17
N PHE A 104 -0.75 -5.81 8.38
CA PHE A 104 -2.17 -5.55 8.11
C PHE A 104 -2.85 -6.77 7.49
N TYR A 105 -2.23 -7.38 6.49
CA TYR A 105 -2.80 -8.56 5.82
C TYR A 105 -2.89 -9.79 6.72
N LEU A 106 -2.01 -9.89 7.72
CA LEU A 106 -2.05 -10.93 8.73
C LEU A 106 -3.14 -10.67 9.78
N VAL A 107 -3.24 -9.43 10.27
CA VAL A 107 -4.12 -9.05 11.39
C VAL A 107 -5.56 -8.83 10.95
N TRP A 108 -5.79 -8.14 9.83
CA TRP A 108 -7.14 -7.74 9.41
C TRP A 108 -8.12 -8.91 9.23
N PRO A 109 -7.74 -10.06 8.66
CA PRO A 109 -8.64 -11.21 8.57
C PRO A 109 -9.04 -11.76 9.93
N LEU A 110 -8.10 -11.80 10.87
CA LEU A 110 -8.38 -12.23 12.24
C LEU A 110 -9.40 -11.27 12.86
N VAL A 111 -9.19 -9.96 12.69
CA VAL A 111 -10.15 -8.94 13.10
C VAL A 111 -11.52 -9.17 12.47
N MET A 112 -11.61 -9.45 11.17
CA MET A 112 -12.89 -9.75 10.49
C MET A 112 -13.53 -11.07 10.94
N LEU A 113 -12.76 -12.05 11.41
CA LEU A 113 -13.27 -13.32 11.93
C LEU A 113 -13.90 -13.17 13.32
N PHE A 114 -13.33 -12.31 14.16
CA PHE A 114 -13.77 -12.14 15.55
C PHE A 114 -14.73 -10.96 15.75
N LEU A 115 -14.71 -9.94 14.87
CA LEU A 115 -15.64 -8.82 14.97
C LEU A 115 -17.07 -9.23 14.58
N PRO A 116 -18.09 -8.81 15.35
CA PRO A 116 -19.47 -8.93 14.92
C PRO A 116 -19.67 -8.24 13.57
N LYS A 117 -20.37 -8.90 12.63
CA LYS A 117 -20.62 -8.35 11.28
C LYS A 117 -21.20 -6.92 11.31
N LYS A 118 -22.09 -6.67 12.26
CA LYS A 118 -22.74 -5.35 12.45
C LYS A 118 -21.76 -4.23 12.80
N THR A 119 -20.61 -4.56 13.41
CA THR A 119 -19.61 -3.56 13.80
C THR A 119 -18.51 -3.37 12.77
N ILE A 120 -18.33 -4.29 11.81
CA ILE A 120 -17.25 -4.18 10.79
C ILE A 120 -17.29 -2.84 10.07
N PHE A 121 -18.47 -2.42 9.60
CA PHE A 121 -18.63 -1.14 8.91
C PHE A 121 -18.24 0.03 9.82
N THR A 122 -18.75 0.05 11.05
CA THR A 122 -18.43 1.08 12.04
C THR A 122 -16.94 1.08 12.39
N SER A 123 -16.31 -0.08 12.55
CA SER A 123 -14.87 -0.20 12.84
C SER A 123 -14.01 0.38 11.71
N ILE A 124 -14.36 0.10 10.45
CA ILE A 124 -13.68 0.67 9.29
C ILE A 124 -13.89 2.19 9.24
N LEU A 125 -15.11 2.66 9.47
CA LEU A 125 -15.44 4.08 9.45
C LEU A 125 -14.71 4.85 10.56
N MET A 126 -14.61 4.27 11.75
CA MET A 126 -13.93 4.86 12.91
C MET A 126 -12.39 4.82 12.80
N ALA A 127 -11.82 4.09 11.84
CA ALA A 127 -10.38 4.02 11.69
C ALA A 127 -9.77 5.36 11.28
N VAL A 128 -10.43 6.12 10.40
CA VAL A 128 -9.93 7.43 9.96
C VAL A 128 -9.80 8.43 11.13
N PRO A 129 -10.85 8.70 11.93
CA PRO A 129 -10.71 9.60 13.08
C PRO A 129 -9.75 9.04 14.14
N ALA A 130 -9.67 7.71 14.33
CA ALA A 130 -8.72 7.11 15.26
C ALA A 130 -7.25 7.34 14.82
N VAL A 131 -6.97 7.24 13.52
CA VAL A 131 -5.64 7.51 12.96
C VAL A 131 -5.29 8.99 13.09
N LEU A 132 -6.22 9.90 12.79
CA LEU A 132 -5.99 11.33 12.98
C LEU A 132 -5.71 11.65 14.46
N ALA A 133 -6.50 11.10 15.38
CA ALA A 133 -6.26 11.23 16.81
C ALA A 133 -4.87 10.70 17.19
N TYR A 134 -4.47 9.53 16.68
CA TYR A 134 -3.12 8.98 16.90
C TYR A 134 -2.03 9.94 16.43
N ARG A 135 -2.13 10.49 15.21
CA ARG A 135 -1.13 11.38 14.62
C ARG A 135 -0.98 12.71 15.38
N PHE A 136 -2.07 13.25 15.94
CA PHE A 136 -2.02 14.50 16.72
C PHE A 136 -1.68 14.27 18.20
N LEU A 137 -2.03 13.12 18.79
CA LEU A 137 -1.75 12.84 20.20
C LEU A 137 -0.32 12.36 20.43
N CYS A 138 0.26 11.57 19.51
CA CYS A 138 1.61 11.02 19.70
C CYS A 138 2.69 12.10 19.93
N PRO A 139 2.75 13.20 19.17
CA PRO A 139 3.71 14.28 19.42
C PRO A 139 3.51 14.92 20.79
N VAL A 140 2.26 15.17 21.19
CA VAL A 140 1.90 15.76 22.49
C VAL A 140 2.29 14.85 23.65
N LEU A 141 2.19 13.53 23.45
CA LEU A 141 2.57 12.51 24.43
C LEU A 141 4.08 12.20 24.42
N GLY A 142 4.88 12.89 23.60
CA GLY A 142 6.33 12.68 23.53
C GLY A 142 6.73 11.35 22.88
N VAL A 143 5.86 10.75 22.06
CA VAL A 143 6.21 9.55 21.29
C VAL A 143 7.29 9.90 20.28
N PRO A 144 8.37 9.10 20.15
CA PRO A 144 9.42 9.37 19.18
C PRO A 144 8.88 9.46 17.75
N GLU A 145 9.31 10.47 17.00
CA GLU A 145 8.78 10.81 15.67
C GLU A 145 8.81 9.65 14.69
N ILE A 146 9.95 8.93 14.61
CA ILE A 146 10.09 7.79 13.69
C ILE A 146 9.15 6.67 14.09
N ALA A 147 9.04 6.36 15.38
CA ALA A 147 8.11 5.35 15.89
C ALA A 147 6.66 5.69 15.52
N MET A 148 6.28 6.96 15.66
CA MET A 148 4.96 7.42 15.24
C MET A 148 4.73 7.17 13.75
N TRP A 149 5.69 7.46 12.87
CA TRP A 149 5.49 7.35 11.41
C TRP A 149 5.46 5.92 10.87
N VAL A 150 6.27 5.03 11.43
CA VAL A 150 6.48 3.69 10.86
C VAL A 150 5.53 2.63 11.42
N LEU A 151 4.88 2.89 12.55
CA LEU A 151 3.99 1.91 13.18
C LEU A 151 2.63 1.84 12.47
N PRO A 152 1.97 0.66 12.49
CA PRO A 152 0.72 0.44 11.75
C PRO A 152 -0.40 1.47 11.97
N PRO A 153 -0.63 2.02 13.19
CA PRO A 153 -1.67 3.02 13.40
C PRO A 153 -1.50 4.26 12.53
N TYR A 154 -0.29 4.63 12.11
CA TYR A 154 -0.07 5.83 11.32
C TYR A 154 -0.64 5.75 9.92
N SER A 155 -0.70 4.58 9.28
CA SER A 155 -1.13 4.41 7.88
C SER A 155 -2.43 3.62 7.73
N LEU A 156 -3.10 3.31 8.85
CA LEU A 156 -4.28 2.46 8.85
C LEU A 156 -5.46 3.10 8.09
N ASP A 157 -5.54 4.42 8.05
CA ASP A 157 -6.56 5.18 7.31
C ASP A 157 -6.54 4.86 5.82
N ALA A 158 -5.38 4.80 5.18
CA ALA A 158 -5.27 4.48 3.75
C ALA A 158 -5.78 3.06 3.44
N LEU A 159 -5.42 2.10 4.29
CA LEU A 159 -5.85 0.70 4.17
C LEU A 159 -7.36 0.56 4.42
N MET A 160 -7.89 1.29 5.40
CA MET A 160 -9.31 1.27 5.77
C MET A 160 -10.19 2.03 4.80
N LEU A 161 -9.72 3.12 4.21
CA LEU A 161 -10.41 3.81 3.13
C LEU A 161 -10.57 2.91 1.91
N GLY A 162 -9.55 2.11 1.58
CA GLY A 162 -9.67 1.07 0.55
C GLY A 162 -10.70 0.00 0.88
N ALA A 163 -10.75 -0.47 2.14
CA ALA A 163 -11.76 -1.42 2.60
C ALA A 163 -13.18 -0.82 2.59
N LEU A 164 -13.32 0.43 3.04
CA LEU A 164 -14.58 1.18 3.03
C LEU A 164 -15.08 1.36 1.60
N LEU A 165 -14.19 1.74 0.69
CA LEU A 165 -14.51 1.92 -0.72
C LEU A 165 -15.03 0.61 -1.33
N ALA A 166 -14.37 -0.51 -1.06
CA ALA A 166 -14.81 -1.82 -1.54
C ALA A 166 -16.21 -2.20 -1.01
N LEU A 167 -16.50 -1.90 0.26
CA LEU A 167 -17.83 -2.13 0.84
C LEU A 167 -18.90 -1.22 0.24
N LEU A 168 -18.65 0.09 0.16
CA LEU A 168 -19.64 1.05 -0.33
C LEU A 168 -19.94 0.86 -1.82
N SER A 169 -18.90 0.66 -2.64
CA SER A 169 -19.06 0.45 -4.08
C SER A 169 -19.80 -0.86 -4.39
N HIS A 170 -19.51 -1.94 -3.65
CA HIS A 170 -20.21 -3.21 -3.84
C HIS A 170 -21.72 -3.13 -3.57
N HIS A 171 -22.14 -2.28 -2.63
CA HIS A 171 -23.55 -2.05 -2.32
C HIS A 171 -24.16 -0.91 -3.16
N GLY A 172 -23.44 -0.35 -4.14
CA GLY A 172 -23.92 0.77 -4.95
C GLY A 172 -24.20 2.06 -4.15
N LYS A 173 -23.57 2.22 -2.99
CA LYS A 173 -23.80 3.36 -2.07
C LYS A 173 -22.91 4.57 -2.35
N ILE A 174 -21.90 4.41 -3.21
CA ILE A 174 -20.99 5.47 -3.61
C ILE A 174 -20.71 5.33 -5.10
N SER A 175 -20.60 6.47 -5.77
CA SER A 175 -20.10 6.55 -7.14
C SER A 175 -18.92 7.50 -7.22
N SER A 176 -17.99 7.25 -8.15
CA SER A 176 -16.94 8.23 -8.45
C SER A 176 -17.52 9.55 -8.97
N ASN A 177 -18.78 9.53 -9.42
CA ASN A 177 -19.48 10.71 -9.90
C ASN A 177 -20.10 11.59 -8.82
N ASP A 178 -20.17 11.11 -7.58
CA ASP A 178 -20.72 11.85 -6.46
C ASP A 178 -19.97 13.18 -6.25
N TRP A 179 -20.72 14.28 -6.27
CA TRP A 179 -20.15 15.64 -6.23
C TRP A 179 -19.32 15.88 -4.96
N TRP A 180 -19.80 15.41 -3.81
CA TRP A 180 -19.11 15.58 -2.53
C TRP A 180 -17.79 14.81 -2.52
N PHE A 181 -17.75 13.59 -3.06
CA PHE A 181 -16.54 12.78 -3.07
C PHE A 181 -15.49 13.37 -4.02
N LYS A 182 -15.92 13.83 -5.20
CA LYS A 182 -15.07 14.59 -6.13
C LYS A 182 -14.48 15.83 -5.46
N ILE A 183 -15.30 16.65 -4.80
CA ILE A 183 -14.83 17.87 -4.13
C ILE A 183 -13.83 17.50 -3.04
N CYS A 184 -14.14 16.55 -2.17
CA CYS A 184 -13.23 16.09 -1.12
C CYS A 184 -11.90 15.57 -1.66
N ALA A 185 -11.92 14.80 -2.75
CA ALA A 185 -10.72 14.27 -3.38
C ALA A 185 -9.84 15.38 -3.96
N TRP A 186 -10.41 16.28 -4.75
CA TRP A 186 -9.66 17.36 -5.41
C TRP A 186 -9.22 18.45 -4.44
N SER A 187 -10.05 18.83 -3.47
CA SER A 187 -9.63 19.75 -2.42
C SER A 187 -8.53 19.14 -1.56
N GLY A 188 -8.68 17.86 -1.21
CA GLY A 188 -7.70 17.12 -0.42
C GLY A 188 -6.33 17.05 -1.10
N VAL A 189 -6.26 16.65 -2.38
CA VAL A 189 -4.97 16.60 -3.08
C VAL A 189 -4.37 17.99 -3.29
N THR A 190 -5.19 19.02 -3.51
CA THR A 190 -4.71 20.40 -3.67
C THR A 190 -4.12 20.92 -2.36
N ILE A 191 -4.78 20.68 -1.23
CA ILE A 191 -4.27 21.03 0.10
C ILE A 191 -3.00 20.23 0.40
N ALA A 192 -2.97 18.93 0.12
CA ALA A 192 -1.78 18.11 0.33
C ALA A 192 -0.58 18.57 -0.52
N ALA A 193 -0.81 19.00 -1.76
CA ALA A 193 0.24 19.40 -2.69
C ALA A 193 0.74 20.85 -2.47
N PHE A 194 -0.17 21.79 -2.18
CA PHE A 194 0.15 23.22 -2.13
C PHE A 194 0.01 23.83 -0.73
N GLY A 195 -0.55 23.09 0.22
CA GLY A 195 -0.78 23.58 1.58
C GLY A 195 0.52 24.04 2.24
N GLY A 196 1.66 23.41 1.94
CA GLY A 196 2.95 23.82 2.49
C GLY A 196 3.40 25.21 2.03
N HIS A 197 3.03 25.60 0.81
CA HIS A 197 3.31 26.93 0.27
C HIS A 197 2.35 27.99 0.79
N ILE A 198 1.10 27.61 1.09
CA ILE A 198 0.04 28.54 1.53
C ILE A 198 0.09 28.74 3.04
N PHE A 199 0.31 27.66 3.79
CA PHE A 199 0.21 27.62 5.26
C PHE A 199 1.57 27.38 5.95
N GLY A 200 2.65 27.26 5.19
CA GLY A 200 3.96 26.85 5.72
C GLY A 200 4.00 25.37 6.12
N SER A 201 5.11 24.94 6.73
CA SER A 201 5.25 23.62 7.35
C SER A 201 4.39 23.53 8.61
N SER A 202 3.08 23.31 8.44
CA SER A 202 2.14 23.15 9.55
C SER A 202 2.04 21.69 9.98
N GLU A 203 1.94 21.47 11.31
CA GLU A 203 1.66 20.14 11.88
C GLU A 203 0.34 19.58 11.35
N ILE A 204 -0.65 20.45 11.14
CA ILE A 204 -1.94 20.09 10.56
C ILE A 204 -1.75 19.43 9.20
N LEU A 205 -1.00 20.05 8.28
CA LEU A 205 -0.79 19.50 6.95
C LEU A 205 0.05 18.21 7.00
N THR A 206 1.05 18.15 7.88
CA THR A 206 1.90 16.97 8.06
C THR A 206 1.09 15.74 8.45
N HIS A 207 0.12 15.91 9.35
CA HIS A 207 -0.69 14.81 9.88
C HIS A 207 -1.97 14.53 9.09
N THR A 208 -2.55 15.52 8.40
CA THR A 208 -3.77 15.34 7.59
C THR A 208 -3.48 15.03 6.12
N GLY A 209 -2.36 15.52 5.57
CA GLY A 209 -1.95 15.33 4.17
C GLY A 209 -2.00 13.88 3.69
N PRO A 210 -1.46 12.90 4.44
CA PRO A 210 -1.55 11.48 4.07
C PRO A 210 -2.98 10.96 3.94
N THR A 211 -3.90 11.38 4.83
CA THR A 211 -5.32 11.02 4.75
C THR A 211 -5.99 11.65 3.52
N LEU A 212 -5.69 12.91 3.23
CA LEU A 212 -6.21 13.60 2.05
C LEU A 212 -5.74 12.92 0.75
N LEU A 213 -4.48 12.50 0.70
CA LEU A 213 -3.94 11.73 -0.42
C LEU A 213 -4.59 10.35 -0.54
N ALA A 214 -4.90 9.69 0.58
CA ALA A 214 -5.62 8.42 0.59
C ALA A 214 -7.07 8.54 0.09
N ILE A 215 -7.77 9.62 0.45
CA ILE A 215 -9.11 9.94 -0.07
C ILE A 215 -9.05 10.16 -1.59
N PHE A 216 -8.11 10.98 -2.06
CA PHE A 216 -7.91 11.20 -3.49
C PHE A 216 -7.58 9.89 -4.23
N SER A 217 -6.67 9.09 -3.69
CA SER A 217 -6.31 7.79 -4.27
C SER A 217 -7.51 6.84 -4.33
N SER A 218 -8.36 6.83 -3.29
CA SER A 218 -9.60 6.04 -3.27
C SER A 218 -10.57 6.49 -4.35
N TRP A 219 -10.68 7.80 -4.60
CA TRP A 219 -11.50 8.35 -5.69
C TRP A 219 -10.97 7.91 -7.06
N VAL A 220 -9.66 8.03 -7.30
CA VAL A 220 -9.02 7.57 -8.55
C VAL A 220 -9.27 6.09 -8.78
N VAL A 221 -9.15 5.25 -7.75
CA VAL A 221 -9.39 3.80 -7.83
C VAL A 221 -10.86 3.49 -8.15
N LEU A 222 -11.82 4.14 -7.49
CA LEU A 222 -13.25 3.95 -7.78
C LEU A 222 -13.57 4.31 -9.22
N ARG A 223 -13.06 5.46 -9.66
CA ARG A 223 -13.25 6.00 -11.00
C ARG A 223 -12.68 5.04 -12.06
N ALA A 224 -11.50 4.47 -11.79
CA ALA A 224 -10.92 3.43 -12.65
C ALA A 224 -11.78 2.15 -12.69
N ALA A 225 -12.33 1.73 -11.56
CA ALA A 225 -13.18 0.55 -11.46
C ALA A 225 -14.53 0.71 -12.18
N GLU A 226 -15.06 1.94 -12.25
CA GLU A 226 -16.31 2.28 -12.93
C GLU A 226 -16.17 2.51 -14.45
N GLY A 227 -14.99 2.25 -15.04
CA GLY A 227 -14.80 2.41 -16.48
C GLY A 227 -14.46 3.83 -16.91
N ALA A 228 -13.65 4.52 -16.10
CA ALA A 228 -13.01 5.80 -16.39
C ALA A 228 -12.86 6.22 -17.88
N GLU A 229 -13.52 7.30 -18.31
CA GLU A 229 -13.37 7.92 -19.64
C GLU A 229 -12.64 9.29 -19.63
N GLY A 230 -12.31 9.84 -20.80
CA GLY A 230 -11.70 11.17 -20.95
C GLY A 230 -10.17 11.19 -21.08
N ALA A 231 -9.60 12.35 -21.44
CA ALA A 231 -8.21 12.48 -21.86
C ALA A 231 -7.17 11.99 -20.81
N PRO A 232 -7.25 12.35 -19.50
CA PRO A 232 -6.31 11.84 -18.50
C PRO A 232 -6.31 10.31 -18.38
N TRP A 233 -7.45 9.68 -18.66
CA TRP A 233 -7.63 8.25 -18.50
C TRP A 233 -7.23 7.48 -19.74
N LYS A 234 -7.38 8.07 -20.92
CA LYS A 234 -6.75 7.55 -22.15
C LYS A 234 -5.24 7.45 -22.00
N ILE A 235 -4.62 8.40 -21.29
CA ILE A 235 -3.19 8.33 -20.97
C ILE A 235 -2.92 7.15 -20.03
N LEU A 236 -3.60 7.08 -18.87
CA LEU A 236 -3.38 6.01 -17.89
C LEU A 236 -3.71 4.60 -18.39
N GLN A 237 -4.65 4.47 -19.33
CA GLN A 237 -5.05 3.19 -19.95
C GLN A 237 -4.19 2.82 -21.16
N ASN A 238 -3.23 3.67 -21.57
CA ASN A 238 -2.29 3.30 -22.63
C ASN A 238 -1.42 2.11 -22.19
N LYS A 239 -1.08 1.23 -23.14
CA LYS A 239 -0.21 0.07 -22.95
C LYS A 239 1.09 0.41 -22.22
N THR A 240 1.69 1.57 -22.46
CA THR A 240 2.92 2.00 -21.79
C THR A 240 2.71 2.18 -20.28
N TRP A 241 1.71 2.98 -19.90
CA TRP A 241 1.41 3.27 -18.49
C TRP A 241 0.92 2.04 -17.73
N ILE A 242 0.12 1.19 -18.39
CA ILE A 242 -0.25 -0.13 -17.83
C ILE A 242 1.00 -0.99 -17.60
N SER A 243 1.98 -0.96 -18.51
CA SER A 243 3.21 -1.74 -18.37
C SER A 243 4.09 -1.22 -17.23
N ILE A 244 4.22 0.10 -17.07
CA ILE A 244 4.88 0.72 -15.92
C ILE A 244 4.16 0.33 -14.63
N GLY A 245 2.82 0.40 -14.60
CA GLY A 245 2.02 -0.01 -13.44
C GLY A 245 2.15 -1.49 -13.07
N LYS A 246 2.50 -2.38 -14.03
CA LYS A 246 2.76 -3.79 -13.74
C LYS A 246 4.05 -3.98 -12.94
N ILE A 247 5.09 -3.20 -13.25
CA ILE A 247 6.44 -3.30 -12.66
C ILE A 247 6.69 -2.28 -11.54
N SER A 248 5.73 -1.39 -11.25
CA SER A 248 5.88 -0.30 -10.28
C SER A 248 6.29 -0.76 -8.89
N TYR A 249 5.86 -1.96 -8.49
CA TYR A 249 6.31 -2.57 -7.23
C TYR A 249 7.81 -2.89 -7.26
N GLY A 250 8.34 -3.44 -8.35
CA GLY A 250 9.77 -3.66 -8.50
C GLY A 250 10.55 -2.33 -8.49
N ILE A 251 10.02 -1.28 -9.14
CA ILE A 251 10.63 0.07 -9.09
C ILE A 251 10.74 0.54 -7.64
N TYR A 252 9.64 0.43 -6.89
CA TYR A 252 9.57 0.80 -5.48
C TYR A 252 10.56 0.00 -4.62
N VAL A 253 10.77 -1.28 -4.89
CA VAL A 253 11.68 -2.10 -4.08
C VAL A 253 13.16 -1.85 -4.42
N PHE A 254 13.50 -1.56 -5.67
CA PHE A 254 14.90 -1.39 -6.08
C PHE A 254 15.45 0.04 -5.90
N HIS A 255 14.60 1.08 -5.89
CA HIS A 255 15.07 2.46 -6.06
C HIS A 255 16.11 2.93 -5.03
N LEU A 256 15.97 2.61 -3.73
CA LEU A 256 16.94 3.04 -2.72
C LEU A 256 18.28 2.30 -2.81
N ALA A 257 18.27 1.04 -3.24
CA ALA A 257 19.50 0.30 -3.52
C ALA A 257 20.23 0.91 -4.73
N VAL A 258 19.47 1.28 -5.78
CA VAL A 258 20.01 1.99 -6.95
C VAL A 258 20.58 3.34 -6.55
N GLN A 259 19.87 4.09 -5.70
CA GLN A 259 20.35 5.37 -5.18
C GLN A 259 21.69 5.21 -4.45
N TYR A 260 21.80 4.29 -3.50
CA TYR A 260 23.05 4.02 -2.80
C TYR A 260 24.20 3.67 -3.76
N LEU A 261 23.94 2.78 -4.72
CA LEU A 261 24.98 2.27 -5.62
C LEU A 261 25.41 3.31 -6.67
N LEU A 262 24.53 4.20 -7.11
CA LEU A 262 24.81 5.06 -8.26
C LEU A 262 24.97 6.53 -7.93
N GLU A 263 24.25 7.06 -6.94
CA GLU A 263 24.25 8.51 -6.65
C GLU A 263 25.66 9.08 -6.44
N PRO A 264 26.54 8.48 -5.59
CA PRO A 264 27.88 9.02 -5.39
C PRO A 264 28.71 9.00 -6.67
N ARG A 265 28.61 7.92 -7.46
CA ARG A 265 29.38 7.72 -8.70
C ARG A 265 28.94 8.69 -9.80
N LEU A 266 27.63 8.90 -9.92
CA LEU A 266 27.06 9.85 -10.88
C LEU A 266 27.45 11.28 -10.52
N LYS A 267 27.36 11.67 -9.24
CA LYS A 267 27.78 13.01 -8.79
C LYS A 267 29.28 13.26 -9.06
N THR A 268 30.14 12.26 -8.85
CA THR A 268 31.56 12.37 -9.24
C THR A 268 31.73 12.48 -10.75
N LEU A 269 31.04 11.66 -11.54
CA LEU A 269 31.14 11.65 -13.01
C LEU A 269 30.71 12.99 -13.62
N PHE A 270 29.62 13.58 -13.12
CA PHE A 270 29.09 14.83 -13.65
C PHE A 270 29.89 16.06 -13.23
N SER A 271 30.83 15.94 -12.26
CA SER A 271 31.85 16.95 -11.88
C SER A 271 31.35 18.39 -11.62
N MET A 272 30.03 18.59 -11.51
CA MET A 272 29.36 19.86 -11.28
C MET A 272 28.21 19.62 -10.30
N THR A 273 28.04 20.50 -9.33
CA THR A 273 26.92 20.49 -8.38
C THR A 273 25.96 21.62 -8.75
N ASN A 274 25.19 21.42 -9.82
CA ASN A 274 24.12 22.34 -10.20
C ASN A 274 22.78 21.60 -10.37
N ALA A 275 21.68 22.35 -10.47
CA ALA A 275 20.34 21.77 -10.57
C ALA A 275 20.18 20.80 -11.76
N TRP A 276 20.87 21.05 -12.88
CA TRP A 276 20.80 20.20 -14.07
C TRP A 276 21.49 18.85 -13.85
N THR A 277 22.62 18.82 -13.14
CA THR A 277 23.30 17.58 -12.77
C THR A 277 22.48 16.76 -11.77
N ASP A 278 21.77 17.40 -10.85
CA ASP A 278 20.88 16.69 -9.92
C ASP A 278 19.68 16.09 -10.65
N ILE A 279 19.07 16.84 -11.57
CA ILE A 279 17.99 16.34 -12.44
C ILE A 279 18.49 15.17 -13.29
N GLY A 280 19.65 15.29 -13.94
CA GLY A 280 20.24 14.23 -14.75
C GLY A 280 20.55 12.98 -13.93
N THR A 281 21.04 13.15 -12.71
CA THR A 281 21.33 12.07 -11.76
C THR A 281 20.04 11.37 -11.34
N ALA A 282 18.98 12.11 -10.97
CA ALA A 282 17.67 11.56 -10.63
C ALA A 282 17.02 10.82 -11.80
N MET A 283 17.04 11.41 -13.00
CA MET A 283 16.51 10.76 -14.22
C MET A 283 17.24 9.45 -14.52
N THR A 284 18.57 9.43 -14.38
CA THR A 284 19.39 8.24 -14.57
C THR A 284 19.01 7.15 -13.56
N MET A 285 18.85 7.50 -12.29
CA MET A 285 18.41 6.55 -11.25
C MET A 285 17.01 6.00 -11.51
N ILE A 286 16.06 6.83 -11.94
CA ILE A 286 14.70 6.40 -12.30
C ILE A 286 14.74 5.43 -13.47
N LEU A 287 15.51 5.74 -14.52
CA LEU A 287 15.66 4.89 -15.70
C LEU A 287 16.27 3.53 -15.32
N ILE A 288 17.33 3.52 -14.50
CA ILE A 288 17.99 2.29 -14.07
C ILE A 288 17.09 1.47 -13.15
N SER A 289 16.40 2.11 -12.19
CA SER A 289 15.43 1.43 -11.32
C SER A 289 14.29 0.81 -12.14
N THR A 290 13.81 1.51 -13.16
CA THR A 290 12.77 1.02 -14.08
C THR A 290 13.28 -0.14 -14.94
N ALA A 291 14.50 -0.06 -15.46
CA ALA A 291 15.12 -1.13 -16.23
C ALA A 291 15.33 -2.40 -15.37
N LEU A 292 15.85 -2.25 -14.15
CA LEU A 292 16.02 -3.34 -13.19
C LEU A 292 14.68 -3.99 -12.83
N ALA A 293 13.65 -3.18 -12.55
CA ALA A 293 12.30 -3.67 -12.29
C ALA A 293 11.71 -4.42 -13.49
N ALA A 294 11.92 -3.93 -14.72
CA ALA A 294 11.49 -4.61 -15.94
C ALA A 294 12.22 -5.94 -16.16
N MET A 295 13.54 -5.99 -15.88
CA MET A 295 14.32 -7.23 -15.95
C MET A 295 13.87 -8.24 -14.89
N SER A 296 13.71 -7.80 -13.64
CA SER A 296 13.14 -8.61 -12.56
C SER A 296 11.77 -9.16 -12.95
N TRP A 297 10.91 -8.31 -13.49
CA TRP A 297 9.58 -8.73 -13.92
C TRP A 297 9.64 -9.84 -14.96
N ARG A 298 10.43 -9.66 -16.03
CA ARG A 298 10.50 -10.60 -17.15
C ARG A 298 11.16 -11.94 -16.78
N TYR A 299 12.25 -11.90 -16.01
CA TYR A 299 13.09 -13.07 -15.77
C TYR A 299 12.79 -13.78 -14.45
N PHE A 300 12.21 -13.09 -13.48
CA PHE A 300 12.00 -13.63 -12.13
C PHE A 300 10.53 -13.63 -11.72
N GLU A 301 9.84 -12.49 -11.77
CA GLU A 301 8.48 -12.37 -11.24
C GLU A 301 7.42 -12.99 -12.16
N GLU A 302 7.51 -12.81 -13.48
CA GLU A 302 6.54 -13.34 -14.44
C GLU A 302 6.50 -14.87 -14.43
N PRO A 303 7.62 -15.62 -14.44
CA PRO A 303 7.61 -17.06 -14.27
C PRO A 303 6.86 -17.51 -13.01
N ILE A 304 7.10 -16.88 -11.86
CA ILE A 304 6.45 -17.20 -10.59
C ILE A 304 4.95 -16.85 -10.66
N ASN A 305 4.62 -15.68 -11.21
CA ASN A 305 3.23 -15.23 -11.38
C ASN A 305 2.43 -16.08 -12.38
N ARG A 306 3.06 -16.82 -13.31
CA ARG A 306 2.33 -17.79 -14.15
C ARG A 306 1.76 -18.94 -13.32
N TYR A 307 2.45 -19.38 -12.26
CA TYR A 307 1.92 -20.39 -11.34
C TYR A 307 0.70 -19.91 -10.57
N ARG A 308 0.53 -18.58 -10.41
CA ARG A 308 -0.65 -17.96 -9.78
C ARG A 308 -1.98 -18.36 -10.43
N ARG A 309 -1.98 -18.77 -11.71
CA ARG A 309 -3.17 -19.22 -12.43
C ARG A 309 -3.75 -20.54 -11.90
N HIS A 310 -2.96 -21.32 -11.15
CA HIS A 310 -3.36 -22.62 -10.60
C HIS A 310 -4.04 -22.52 -9.22
N PHE A 311 -4.13 -21.31 -8.64
CA PHE A 311 -4.82 -21.02 -7.37
C PHE A 311 -6.03 -20.13 -7.62
#